data_AF-A0AAU4XT35-F1
#
_entry.id   AF-A0AAU4XT35-F1
#
_cell.length_a   1.000
_cell.length_b   1.000
_cell.length_c   1.000
_cell.angle_alpha   90.00
_cell.angle_beta   90.00
_cell.angle_gamma   90.00
#
_symmetry.space_group_name_H-M   'P 1'
#
loop_
_entity.id
_entity.type
_entity.pdbx_description
1 polymer ?
#
loop_
_entity_poly.entity_id
_entity_poly.type
_entity_poly.pdbx_seq_one_letter_code
_entity_poly.pdbx_strand_id
1 'polypeptide(L)'
;MAHTIPLAHALDDSHLSPAAPAPVVPAPVDAAALLAAGTARYHHPRYLRVEQNGPDEVRFVFREFTGRESEPSSPLEMYRDPALTSEQCTMIGRQYTAARVLWSQRRMRVQAAPLLETAALRWSAWTIAHDTMMARFAEFATLPDDRWRSQVLRLLDAHRVARQMAADWDDIAEQLAVVVDDQHAAAHDWRDELDLAVVAADLGVDIKGWLVDHISAYRATPYYRHDTPLVARLVKTIDDQRARLADVAHLSADDDTGGQLAPNRL
;
A
#
# COMPACT_ATOMS: atom_id res chain seq x y z
N MET A 1 -32.55 -41.82 -30.68
CA MET A 1 -33.10 -41.33 -31.96
C MET A 1 -34.03 -40.18 -31.61
N ALA A 2 -33.56 -38.93 -31.59
CA ALA A 2 -33.40 -38.03 -32.73
C ALA A 2 -34.74 -37.65 -33.37
N HIS A 3 -35.37 -36.58 -32.88
CA HIS A 3 -36.35 -35.81 -33.65
C HIS A 3 -36.04 -34.30 -33.51
N THR A 4 -35.15 -33.87 -34.40
CA THR A 4 -34.97 -32.48 -34.80
C THR A 4 -36.17 -32.09 -35.65
N ILE A 5 -36.88 -31.01 -35.27
CA ILE A 5 -37.86 -30.37 -36.15
C ILE A 5 -37.23 -29.08 -36.68
N PRO A 6 -37.14 -28.91 -38.01
CA PRO A 6 -36.49 -27.79 -38.66
C PRO A 6 -37.47 -26.61 -38.83
N LEU A 7 -36.95 -25.38 -38.77
CA LEU A 7 -37.64 -24.22 -39.33
C LEU A 7 -36.82 -23.62 -40.46
N ALA A 8 -37.53 -23.40 -41.56
CA ALA A 8 -37.07 -23.05 -42.88
C ALA A 8 -36.58 -21.60 -43.01
N HIS A 9 -35.73 -21.40 -44.03
CA HIS A 9 -35.58 -20.17 -44.82
C HIS A 9 -36.92 -19.47 -45.10
N ALA A 10 -37.01 -18.18 -45.42
CA ALA A 10 -36.13 -17.01 -45.48
C ALA A 10 -37.09 -15.83 -45.74
N LEU A 11 -36.85 -14.66 -45.17
CA LEU A 11 -37.32 -13.42 -45.79
C LEU A 11 -36.21 -12.37 -45.68
N ASP A 12 -35.81 -11.98 -46.88
CA ASP A 12 -35.02 -10.82 -47.28
C ASP A 12 -35.61 -9.53 -46.70
N ASP A 13 -34.79 -8.76 -45.98
CA ASP A 13 -35.07 -7.36 -45.64
C ASP A 13 -33.88 -6.50 -46.05
N SER A 14 -33.53 -6.58 -47.34
CA SER A 14 -32.75 -5.57 -48.03
C SER A 14 -33.61 -4.33 -48.33
N HIS A 15 -34.14 -3.65 -47.30
CA HIS A 15 -34.76 -2.33 -47.46
C HIS A 15 -34.44 -1.38 -46.29
N LEU A 16 -33.34 -0.64 -46.48
CA LEU A 16 -33.23 0.81 -46.20
C LEU A 16 -33.80 1.30 -44.85
N SER A 17 -33.05 1.10 -43.77
CA SER A 17 -33.09 2.05 -42.65
C SER A 17 -32.15 3.23 -42.97
N PRO A 18 -32.58 4.50 -42.82
CA PRO A 18 -31.67 5.63 -42.96
C PRO A 18 -30.56 5.47 -41.93
N ALA A 19 -29.30 5.52 -42.39
CA ALA A 19 -28.14 5.50 -41.53
C ALA A 19 -28.36 6.50 -40.39
N ALA A 20 -28.37 6.01 -39.15
CA ALA A 20 -28.33 6.87 -37.99
C ALA A 20 -27.16 7.86 -38.19
N PRO A 21 -27.36 9.18 -37.99
CA PRO A 21 -26.28 10.13 -38.11
C PRO A 21 -25.13 9.64 -37.23
N ALA A 22 -23.92 9.64 -37.78
CA ALA A 22 -22.71 9.34 -37.02
C ALA A 22 -22.75 10.14 -35.71
N PRO A 23 -22.38 9.55 -34.56
CA PRO A 23 -22.32 10.30 -33.31
C PRO A 23 -21.46 11.54 -33.55
N VAL A 24 -22.09 12.71 -33.49
CA VAL A 24 -21.40 13.98 -33.56
C VAL A 24 -20.50 13.99 -32.34
N VAL A 25 -19.19 13.83 -32.56
CA VAL A 25 -18.19 14.04 -31.51
C VAL A 25 -18.38 15.48 -31.06
N PRO A 26 -18.79 15.74 -29.80
CA PRO A 26 -18.97 17.09 -29.32
C PRO A 26 -17.65 17.85 -29.51
N ALA A 27 -17.74 19.10 -29.95
CA ALA A 27 -16.57 19.95 -30.07
C ALA A 27 -15.85 20.04 -28.70
N PRO A 28 -14.51 20.10 -28.67
CA PRO A 28 -13.76 20.19 -27.42
C PRO A 28 -14.26 21.39 -26.63
N VAL A 29 -14.66 21.15 -25.38
CA VAL A 29 -15.18 22.18 -24.49
C VAL A 29 -14.02 23.07 -24.06
N ASP A 30 -14.07 24.36 -24.40
CA ASP A 30 -13.05 25.33 -23.99
C ASP A 30 -13.14 25.57 -22.47
N ALA A 31 -12.29 24.86 -21.71
CA ALA A 31 -12.25 24.94 -20.27
C ALA A 31 -11.84 26.34 -19.76
N ALA A 32 -11.04 27.08 -20.53
CA ALA A 32 -10.67 28.44 -20.18
C ALA A 32 -11.88 29.38 -20.29
N ALA A 33 -12.69 29.22 -21.34
CA ALA A 33 -13.93 29.97 -21.50
C ALA A 33 -14.95 29.67 -20.38
N LEU A 34 -15.12 28.39 -20.01
CA LEU A 34 -16.01 28.01 -18.91
C LEU A 34 -15.60 28.62 -17.57
N LEU A 35 -14.30 28.76 -17.30
CA LEU A 35 -13.74 29.31 -16.06
C LEU A 35 -13.55 30.83 -16.06
N ALA A 36 -13.75 31.51 -17.19
CA ALA A 36 -13.64 32.96 -17.30
C ALA A 36 -14.96 33.69 -16.99
N ALA A 37 -16.11 33.10 -17.34
CA ALA A 37 -17.41 33.76 -17.23
C ALA A 37 -18.10 33.50 -15.87
N GLY A 38 -18.12 34.48 -14.97
CA GLY A 38 -18.97 34.47 -13.77
C GLY A 38 -18.60 33.45 -12.67
N THR A 39 -17.60 32.61 -12.89
CA THR A 39 -17.17 31.54 -11.97
C THR A 39 -16.10 31.98 -10.97
N ALA A 40 -15.54 33.18 -11.12
CA ALA A 40 -14.36 33.65 -10.38
C ALA A 40 -14.47 33.52 -8.84
N ARG A 41 -15.68 33.73 -8.29
CA ARG A 41 -15.93 33.64 -6.84
C ARG A 41 -15.90 32.22 -6.27
N TYR A 42 -15.96 31.21 -7.13
CA TYR A 42 -15.96 29.79 -6.76
C TYR A 42 -14.63 29.10 -7.08
N HIS A 43 -13.65 29.81 -7.66
CA HIS A 43 -12.34 29.23 -7.91
C HIS A 43 -11.61 28.93 -6.61
N HIS A 44 -10.87 27.83 -6.59
CA HIS A 44 -9.99 27.50 -5.50
C HIS A 44 -9.03 28.67 -5.21
N PRO A 45 -8.77 29.07 -3.94
CA PRO A 45 -7.98 30.26 -3.61
C PRO A 45 -6.55 30.31 -4.19
N ARG A 46 -6.01 29.14 -4.55
CA ARG A 46 -4.68 28.98 -5.16
C ARG A 46 -4.70 28.83 -6.67
N TYR A 47 -5.86 28.76 -7.29
CA TYR A 47 -5.98 28.61 -8.74
C TYR A 47 -5.34 29.80 -9.46
N LEU A 48 -4.58 29.52 -10.51
CA LEU A 48 -3.93 30.52 -11.35
C LEU A 48 -4.51 30.53 -12.75
N ARG A 49 -4.54 29.37 -13.42
CA ARG A 49 -5.06 29.20 -14.78
C ARG A 49 -5.31 27.74 -15.11
N VAL A 50 -5.99 27.51 -16.23
CA VAL A 50 -6.14 26.20 -16.86
C VAL A 50 -5.33 26.20 -18.16
N GLU A 51 -4.68 25.07 -18.46
CA GLU A 51 -3.91 24.83 -19.67
C GLU A 51 -4.53 23.63 -20.40
N GLN A 52 -4.68 23.74 -21.72
CA GLN A 52 -5.11 22.61 -22.53
C GLN A 52 -3.91 21.70 -22.79
N ASN A 53 -3.95 20.46 -22.31
CA ASN A 53 -2.88 19.46 -22.44
C ASN A 53 -3.19 18.37 -23.49
N GLY A 54 -4.28 18.51 -24.24
CA GLY A 54 -4.72 17.59 -25.29
C GLY A 54 -6.15 17.91 -25.74
N PRO A 55 -6.74 17.16 -26.68
CA PRO A 55 -8.11 17.40 -27.15
C PRO A 55 -9.15 17.39 -26.02
N ASP A 56 -8.98 16.51 -25.04
CA ASP A 56 -9.89 16.33 -23.89
C ASP A 56 -9.17 16.42 -22.53
N GLU A 57 -7.89 16.80 -22.53
CA GLU A 57 -7.07 16.85 -21.32
C GLU A 57 -6.82 18.30 -20.91
N VAL A 58 -7.19 18.62 -19.67
CA VAL A 58 -6.99 19.93 -19.08
C VAL A 58 -6.10 19.81 -17.85
N ARG A 59 -5.15 20.73 -17.73
CA ARG A 59 -4.27 20.85 -16.58
C ARG A 59 -4.59 22.12 -15.83
N PHE A 60 -4.91 22.00 -14.56
CA PHE A 60 -5.09 23.16 -13.68
C PHE A 60 -3.76 23.55 -13.04
N VAL A 61 -3.44 24.84 -13.08
CA VAL A 61 -2.23 25.42 -12.50
C VAL A 61 -2.59 26.15 -11.22
N PHE A 62 -1.85 25.89 -10.15
CA PHE A 62 -2.06 26.46 -8.82
C PHE A 62 -0.78 27.09 -8.28
N ARG A 63 -0.92 28.00 -7.31
CA ARG A 63 0.16 28.34 -6.38
C ARG A 63 0.56 27.10 -5.58
N GLU A 64 1.83 27.04 -5.20
CA GLU A 64 2.41 25.86 -4.56
C GLU A 64 1.71 25.46 -3.25
N PHE A 65 1.26 24.20 -3.20
CA PHE A 65 1.11 23.32 -2.04
C PHE A 65 2.10 23.57 -0.89
N THR A 66 1.69 23.85 0.36
CA THR A 66 2.58 23.54 1.51
C THR A 66 2.24 22.23 2.19
N GLY A 67 1.02 21.70 1.98
CA GLY A 67 0.54 20.46 2.59
C GLY A 67 0.05 20.64 4.03
N ARG A 68 0.13 21.87 4.56
CA ARG A 68 -0.35 22.25 5.89
C ARG A 68 -1.70 22.96 5.86
N GLU A 69 -2.17 23.34 4.69
CA GLU A 69 -3.50 23.91 4.50
C GLU A 69 -4.58 22.87 4.78
N SER A 70 -5.82 23.33 5.00
CA SER A 70 -6.99 22.46 5.01
C SER A 70 -7.18 21.77 3.66
N GLU A 71 -7.77 20.57 3.69
CA GLU A 71 -8.10 19.82 2.48
C GLU A 71 -8.96 20.66 1.54
N PRO A 72 -8.59 20.77 0.24
CA PRO A 72 -9.42 21.43 -0.75
C PRO A 72 -10.78 20.73 -0.90
N SER A 73 -11.86 21.45 -0.60
CA SER A 73 -13.23 20.98 -0.76
C SER A 73 -14.05 21.92 -1.62
N SER A 74 -14.77 21.37 -2.61
CA SER A 74 -15.66 22.13 -3.49
C SER A 74 -16.73 22.90 -2.70
N PRO A 75 -16.95 24.21 -2.95
CA PRO A 75 -17.97 24.99 -2.26
C PRO A 75 -19.38 24.53 -2.69
N LEU A 76 -20.17 24.07 -1.72
CA LEU A 76 -21.52 23.55 -1.98
C LEU A 76 -22.48 24.63 -2.52
N GLU A 77 -22.19 25.90 -2.23
CA GLU A 77 -22.95 27.05 -2.68
C GLU A 77 -22.96 27.18 -4.21
N MET A 78 -21.96 26.64 -4.92
CA MET A 78 -21.91 26.70 -6.39
C MET A 78 -23.11 25.96 -7.01
N TYR A 79 -23.54 24.84 -6.42
CA TYR A 79 -24.65 24.03 -6.95
C TYR A 79 -26.02 24.68 -6.77
N ARG A 80 -26.10 25.74 -5.96
CA ARG A 80 -27.33 26.50 -5.71
C ARG A 80 -27.37 27.83 -6.47
N ASP A 81 -26.29 28.17 -7.18
CA ASP A 81 -26.18 29.41 -7.91
C ASP A 81 -26.85 29.28 -9.29
N PRO A 82 -27.98 29.97 -9.55
CA PRO A 82 -28.64 29.90 -10.85
C PRO A 82 -27.83 30.54 -11.98
N ALA A 83 -26.78 31.30 -11.66
CA ALA A 83 -25.89 31.89 -12.66
C ALA A 83 -24.87 30.91 -13.22
N LEU A 84 -24.70 29.73 -12.60
CA LEU A 84 -23.78 28.70 -13.07
C LEU A 84 -24.48 27.62 -13.88
N THR A 85 -23.86 27.22 -14.98
CA THR A 85 -24.27 26.02 -15.71
C THR A 85 -23.73 24.75 -15.03
N SER A 86 -24.36 23.61 -15.30
CA SER A 86 -23.88 22.31 -14.81
C SER A 86 -22.43 22.01 -15.26
N GLU A 87 -22.07 22.42 -16.47
CA GLU A 87 -20.71 22.28 -17.01
C GLU A 87 -19.70 23.13 -16.23
N GLN A 88 -20.07 24.36 -15.85
CA GLN A 88 -19.23 25.22 -15.01
C GLN A 88 -19.05 24.62 -13.61
N CYS A 89 -20.12 24.12 -12.98
CA CYS A 89 -20.02 23.42 -11.70
C CYS A 89 -19.12 22.18 -11.79
N THR A 90 -19.24 21.41 -12.89
CA THR A 90 -18.39 20.25 -13.14
C THR A 90 -16.92 20.66 -13.31
N MET A 91 -16.64 21.75 -14.04
CA MET A 91 -15.28 22.23 -14.25
C MET A 91 -14.64 22.77 -12.95
N ILE A 92 -15.41 23.49 -12.13
CA ILE A 92 -14.97 23.89 -10.79
C ILE A 92 -14.72 22.65 -9.91
N GLY A 93 -15.60 21.66 -9.96
CA GLY A 93 -15.40 20.38 -9.26
C GLY A 93 -14.08 19.71 -9.66
N ARG A 94 -13.78 19.62 -10.96
CA ARG A 94 -12.51 19.09 -11.48
C ARG A 94 -11.30 19.91 -11.01
N GLN A 95 -11.42 21.24 -10.96
CA GLN A 95 -10.38 22.12 -10.41
C GLN A 95 -10.11 21.79 -8.93
N TYR A 96 -11.13 21.58 -8.11
CA TYR A 96 -10.95 21.21 -6.70
C TYR A 96 -10.38 19.80 -6.51
N THR A 97 -10.78 18.84 -7.34
CA THR A 97 -10.17 17.50 -7.35
C THR A 97 -8.66 17.59 -7.65
N ALA A 98 -8.28 18.34 -8.69
CA ALA A 98 -6.87 18.56 -9.02
C ALA A 98 -6.10 19.29 -7.91
N ALA A 99 -6.72 20.29 -7.26
CA ALA A 99 -6.15 20.97 -6.11
C ALA A 99 -5.90 20.00 -4.94
N ARG A 100 -6.86 19.11 -4.67
CA ARG A 100 -6.77 18.11 -3.59
C ARG A 100 -5.66 17.10 -3.85
N VAL A 101 -5.49 16.63 -5.09
CA VAL A 101 -4.35 15.75 -5.48
C VAL A 101 -3.02 16.44 -5.16
N LEU A 102 -2.80 17.66 -5.65
CA LEU A 102 -1.54 18.38 -5.41
C LEU A 102 -1.29 18.68 -3.93
N TRP A 103 -2.36 19.00 -3.19
CA TRP A 103 -2.31 19.16 -1.75
C TRP A 103 -1.92 17.86 -1.04
N SER A 104 -2.54 16.73 -1.40
CA SER A 104 -2.29 15.44 -0.74
C SER A 104 -0.87 14.95 -0.98
N GLN A 105 -0.35 15.10 -2.21
CA GLN A 105 1.05 14.80 -2.54
C GLN A 105 2.04 15.64 -1.73
N ARG A 106 1.73 16.93 -1.48
CA ARG A 106 2.60 17.78 -0.64
C ARG A 106 2.48 17.44 0.83
N ARG A 107 1.27 17.18 1.30
CA ARG A 107 0.99 16.75 2.68
C ARG A 107 1.71 15.45 3.01
N MET A 108 1.65 14.47 2.10
CA MET A 108 2.38 13.21 2.22
C MET A 108 3.88 13.45 2.43
N ARG A 109 4.52 14.32 1.63
CA ARG A 109 5.95 14.66 1.83
C ARG A 109 6.21 15.23 3.23
N VAL A 110 5.35 16.13 3.72
CA VAL A 110 5.49 16.74 5.04
C VAL A 110 5.32 15.72 6.17
N GLN A 111 4.35 14.81 6.04
CA GLN A 111 4.04 13.81 7.07
C GLN A 111 5.02 12.63 7.05
N ALA A 112 5.39 12.14 5.86
CA ALA A 112 6.26 10.98 5.70
C ALA A 112 7.72 11.29 6.06
N ALA A 113 8.20 12.53 5.86
CA ALA A 113 9.60 12.86 6.12
C ALA A 113 10.14 12.44 7.51
N PRO A 114 9.54 12.88 8.63
CA PRO A 114 10.01 12.45 9.96
C PRO A 114 9.80 10.94 10.23
N LEU A 115 8.80 10.33 9.59
CA LEU A 115 8.52 8.90 9.73
C LEU A 115 9.57 8.06 9.01
N LEU A 116 10.01 8.48 7.82
CA LEU A 116 11.02 7.80 7.01
C LEU A 116 12.39 7.79 7.71
N GLU A 117 12.78 8.89 8.35
CA GLU A 117 14.01 8.95 9.15
C GLU A 117 13.96 7.95 10.32
N THR A 118 12.84 7.91 11.03
CA THR A 118 12.62 6.97 12.14
C THR A 118 12.57 5.52 11.64
N ALA A 119 11.91 5.29 10.51
CA ALA A 119 11.77 3.98 9.90
C ALA A 119 13.13 3.42 9.49
N ALA A 120 14.02 4.24 8.93
CA ALA A 120 15.37 3.80 8.57
C ALA A 120 16.14 3.25 9.78
N LEU A 121 16.05 3.93 10.93
CA LEU A 121 16.66 3.48 12.19
C LEU A 121 16.05 2.15 12.68
N ARG A 122 14.72 2.04 12.66
CA ARG A 122 14.02 0.83 13.12
C ARG A 122 14.26 -0.36 12.18
N TRP A 123 14.33 -0.13 10.87
CA TRP A 123 14.66 -1.17 9.90
C TRP A 123 16.08 -1.72 10.10
N SER A 124 17.05 -0.84 10.34
CA SER A 124 18.41 -1.25 10.66
C SER A 124 18.46 -2.08 11.95
N ALA A 125 17.73 -1.67 12.98
CA ALA A 125 17.67 -2.41 14.24
C ALA A 125 17.03 -3.81 14.06
N TRP A 126 15.93 -3.88 13.30
CA TRP A 126 15.31 -5.14 12.90
C TRP A 126 16.28 -6.05 12.16
N THR A 127 16.98 -5.53 11.15
CA THR A 127 17.91 -6.33 10.33
C THR A 127 19.03 -6.91 11.18
N ILE A 128 19.64 -6.10 12.06
CA ILE A 128 20.68 -6.57 12.99
C ILE A 128 20.14 -7.66 13.93
N ALA A 129 18.94 -7.47 14.49
CA ALA A 129 18.34 -8.44 15.41
C ALA A 129 17.97 -9.75 14.70
N HIS A 130 17.42 -9.66 13.49
CA HIS A 130 17.09 -10.80 12.64
C HIS A 130 18.36 -11.59 12.26
N ASP A 131 19.40 -10.92 11.79
CA ASP A 131 20.65 -11.57 11.41
C ASP A 131 21.35 -12.21 12.61
N THR A 132 21.30 -11.56 13.78
CA THR A 132 21.80 -12.12 15.03
C THR A 132 21.03 -13.39 15.40
N MET A 133 19.69 -13.37 15.32
CA MET A 133 18.86 -14.55 15.57
C MET A 133 19.22 -15.70 14.63
N MET A 134 19.35 -15.42 13.32
CA MET A 134 19.70 -16.41 12.32
C MET A 134 21.10 -16.99 12.56
N ALA A 135 22.08 -16.15 12.91
CA ALA A 135 23.42 -16.59 13.27
C ALA A 135 23.43 -17.50 14.51
N ARG A 136 22.68 -17.13 15.56
CA ARG A 136 22.54 -17.97 16.78
C ARG A 136 21.92 -19.32 16.49
N PHE A 137 20.97 -19.38 15.55
CA PHE A 137 20.40 -20.63 15.11
C PHE A 137 21.41 -21.48 14.32
N ALA A 138 22.15 -20.85 13.39
CA ALA A 138 23.14 -21.54 12.58
C ALA A 138 24.30 -22.14 13.39
N GLU A 139 24.68 -21.50 14.51
CA GLU A 139 25.74 -21.98 15.41
C GLU A 139 25.49 -23.43 15.91
N PHE A 140 24.24 -23.88 16.02
CA PHE A 140 23.90 -25.25 16.44
C PHE A 140 24.49 -26.35 15.54
N ALA A 141 24.74 -26.07 14.26
CA ALA A 141 25.32 -27.04 13.33
C ALA A 141 26.80 -27.38 13.63
N THR A 142 27.47 -26.56 14.43
CA THR A 142 28.91 -26.66 14.71
C THR A 142 29.24 -26.68 16.20
N LEU A 143 28.21 -26.63 17.04
CA LEU A 143 28.38 -26.51 18.48
C LEU A 143 28.60 -27.89 19.12
N PRO A 144 29.58 -28.05 20.02
CA PRO A 144 29.67 -29.25 20.85
C PRO A 144 28.46 -29.40 21.79
N ASP A 145 28.05 -30.64 22.04
CA ASP A 145 26.83 -30.97 22.80
C ASP A 145 26.81 -30.42 24.23
N ASP A 146 27.99 -30.30 24.87
CA ASP A 146 28.14 -29.79 26.24
C ASP A 146 27.70 -28.31 26.38
N ARG A 147 27.60 -27.58 25.26
CA ARG A 147 27.18 -26.17 25.21
C ARG A 147 25.75 -25.97 24.75
N TRP A 148 25.04 -27.03 24.37
CA TRP A 148 23.71 -26.96 23.77
C TRP A 148 22.72 -26.14 24.60
N ARG A 149 22.63 -26.40 25.92
CA ARG A 149 21.71 -25.67 26.82
C ARG A 149 22.00 -24.17 26.86
N SER A 150 23.27 -23.77 26.89
CA SER A 150 23.65 -22.36 26.87
C SER A 150 23.31 -21.69 25.55
N GLN A 151 23.39 -22.43 24.44
CA GLN A 151 23.04 -21.93 23.12
C GLN A 151 21.53 -21.77 22.95
N VAL A 152 20.73 -22.68 23.49
CA VAL A 152 19.26 -22.53 23.54
C VAL A 152 18.86 -21.24 24.25
N LEU A 153 19.46 -20.93 25.41
CA LEU A 153 19.18 -19.67 26.12
C LEU A 153 19.51 -18.44 25.28
N ARG A 154 20.67 -18.44 24.61
CA ARG A 154 21.08 -17.35 23.72
C ARG A 154 20.15 -17.18 22.51
N LEU A 155 19.67 -18.29 21.94
CA LEU A 155 18.70 -18.25 20.86
C LEU A 155 17.36 -17.67 21.33
N LEU A 156 16.87 -18.08 22.51
CA LEU A 156 15.63 -17.54 23.09
C LEU A 156 15.73 -16.03 23.36
N ASP A 157 16.88 -15.56 23.86
CA ASP A 157 17.13 -14.13 24.01
C ASP A 157 17.13 -13.41 22.65
N ALA A 158 17.75 -14.00 21.62
CA ALA A 158 17.73 -13.44 20.27
C ALA A 158 16.32 -13.44 19.66
N HIS A 159 15.50 -14.47 19.88
CA HIS A 159 14.07 -14.51 19.49
C HIS A 159 13.31 -13.35 20.10
N ARG A 160 13.51 -13.09 21.40
CA ARG A 160 12.85 -11.99 22.11
C ARG A 160 13.24 -10.62 21.55
N VAL A 161 14.54 -10.40 21.31
CA VAL A 161 15.04 -9.14 20.74
C VAL A 161 14.52 -8.95 19.32
N ALA A 162 14.59 -9.97 18.46
CA ALA A 162 14.06 -9.91 17.10
C ALA A 162 12.56 -9.61 17.10
N ARG A 163 11.78 -10.21 18.01
CA ARG A 163 10.34 -9.95 18.12
C ARG A 163 10.04 -8.51 18.53
N GLN A 164 10.81 -7.96 19.47
CA GLN A 164 10.64 -6.56 19.86
C GLN A 164 10.96 -5.63 18.67
N MET A 165 12.07 -5.84 17.98
CA MET A 165 12.44 -4.99 16.84
C MET A 165 11.47 -5.13 15.66
N ALA A 166 10.89 -6.33 15.44
CA ALA A 166 9.84 -6.52 14.45
C ALA A 166 8.56 -5.74 14.80
N ALA A 167 8.15 -5.75 16.07
CA ALA A 167 7.01 -4.96 16.53
C ALA A 167 7.27 -3.46 16.41
N ASP A 168 8.46 -2.99 16.83
CA ASP A 168 8.85 -1.59 16.68
C ASP A 168 8.87 -1.16 15.20
N TRP A 169 9.29 -2.05 14.29
CA TRP A 169 9.16 -1.81 12.85
C TRP A 169 7.70 -1.72 12.40
N ASP A 170 6.87 -2.69 12.77
CA ASP A 170 5.46 -2.70 12.37
C ASP A 170 4.71 -1.44 12.86
N ASP A 171 5.06 -0.92 14.04
CA ASP A 171 4.49 0.34 14.57
C ASP A 171 4.79 1.57 13.69
N ILE A 172 6.00 1.67 13.12
CA ILE A 172 6.35 2.79 12.22
C ILE A 172 5.84 2.53 10.79
N ALA A 173 5.81 1.27 10.36
CA ALA A 173 5.24 0.86 9.09
C ALA A 173 3.72 1.13 9.05
N GLU A 174 2.99 0.91 10.14
CA GLU A 174 1.58 1.30 10.25
C GLU A 174 1.40 2.80 10.03
N GLN A 175 2.21 3.63 10.67
CA GLN A 175 2.13 5.09 10.51
C GLN A 175 2.43 5.54 9.07
N LEU A 176 3.41 4.92 8.41
CA LEU A 176 3.67 5.15 6.99
C LEU A 176 2.49 4.70 6.13
N ALA A 177 1.88 3.54 6.42
CA ALA A 177 0.72 3.04 5.72
C ALA A 177 -0.50 3.96 5.88
N VAL A 178 -0.71 4.58 7.05
CA VAL A 178 -1.75 5.61 7.23
C VAL A 178 -1.52 6.81 6.32
N VAL A 179 -0.28 7.29 6.22
CA VAL A 179 0.04 8.46 5.37
C VAL A 179 -0.19 8.14 3.89
N VAL A 180 0.09 6.91 3.45
CA VAL A 180 -0.21 6.45 2.09
C VAL A 180 -1.71 6.32 1.87
N ASP A 181 -2.45 5.72 2.81
CA ASP A 181 -3.92 5.55 2.73
C ASP A 181 -4.65 6.90 2.69
N ASP A 182 -4.23 7.87 3.51
CA ASP A 182 -4.77 9.24 3.51
C ASP A 182 -4.56 9.93 2.14
N GLN A 183 -3.41 9.69 1.50
CA GLN A 183 -3.10 10.24 0.18
C GLN A 183 -3.94 9.57 -0.92
N HIS A 184 -4.07 8.24 -0.87
CA HIS A 184 -4.90 7.43 -1.76
C HIS A 184 -6.36 7.90 -1.73
N ALA A 185 -6.94 8.05 -0.53
CA ALA A 185 -8.31 8.53 -0.36
C ALA A 185 -8.53 9.93 -0.98
N ALA A 186 -7.50 10.79 -0.96
CA ALA A 186 -7.55 12.12 -1.55
C ALA A 186 -7.37 12.13 -3.08
N ALA A 187 -6.60 11.19 -3.64
CA ALA A 187 -6.19 11.19 -5.05
C ALA A 187 -7.27 10.69 -6.04
N HIS A 188 -8.24 9.88 -5.59
CA HIS A 188 -9.33 9.30 -6.41
C HIS A 188 -8.90 8.34 -7.54
N ASP A 189 -7.72 8.51 -8.15
CA ASP A 189 -7.11 7.62 -9.15
C ASP A 189 -5.65 7.30 -8.75
N TRP A 190 -5.26 6.04 -8.96
CA TRP A 190 -3.91 5.53 -8.70
C TRP A 190 -2.82 6.21 -9.52
N ARG A 191 -3.17 6.78 -10.67
CA ARG A 191 -2.22 7.53 -11.50
C ARG A 191 -1.80 8.87 -10.88
N ASP A 192 -2.63 9.40 -10.00
CA ASP A 192 -2.43 10.68 -9.33
C ASP A 192 -1.76 10.53 -7.95
N GLU A 193 -1.48 9.29 -7.54
CA GLU A 193 -0.81 8.97 -6.30
C GLU A 193 0.69 9.29 -6.36
N LEU A 194 1.22 9.72 -5.22
CA LEU A 194 2.66 9.86 -5.04
C LEU A 194 3.16 8.61 -4.34
N ASP A 195 4.03 7.85 -5.02
CA ASP A 195 4.67 6.70 -4.41
C ASP A 195 5.56 7.13 -3.24
N LEU A 196 5.44 6.43 -2.10
CA LEU A 196 6.30 6.62 -0.93
C LEU A 196 7.79 6.47 -1.28
N ALA A 197 8.12 5.62 -2.26
CA ALA A 197 9.47 5.46 -2.77
C ALA A 197 10.06 6.75 -3.35
N VAL A 198 9.23 7.57 -4.02
CA VAL A 198 9.66 8.87 -4.54
C VAL A 198 9.97 9.83 -3.39
N VAL A 199 9.11 9.86 -2.36
CA VAL A 199 9.34 10.69 -1.16
C VAL A 199 10.61 10.26 -0.42
N ALA A 200 10.85 8.97 -0.30
CA ALA A 200 12.06 8.45 0.33
C ALA A 200 13.32 8.80 -0.49
N ALA A 201 13.27 8.68 -1.81
CA ALA A 201 14.36 9.06 -2.70
C ALA A 201 14.68 10.56 -2.62
N ASP A 202 13.66 11.43 -2.57
CA ASP A 202 13.82 12.88 -2.38
C ASP A 202 14.58 13.22 -1.07
N LEU A 203 14.49 12.35 -0.06
CA LEU A 203 15.14 12.49 1.25
C LEU A 203 16.44 11.69 1.37
N GLY A 204 16.85 10.95 0.33
CA GLY A 204 18.04 10.10 0.36
C GLY A 204 17.90 8.86 1.25
N VAL A 205 16.68 8.40 1.53
CA VAL A 205 16.39 7.20 2.32
C VAL A 205 16.23 6.00 1.39
N ASP A 206 17.07 4.98 1.56
CA ASP A 206 16.91 3.70 0.86
C ASP A 206 15.88 2.82 1.58
N ILE A 207 14.74 2.60 0.92
CA ILE A 207 13.63 1.78 1.43
C ILE A 207 13.63 0.36 0.85
N LYS A 208 14.68 -0.04 0.14
CA LYS A 208 14.74 -1.35 -0.49
C LYS A 208 14.61 -2.47 0.56
N GLY A 209 13.64 -3.35 0.32
CA GLY A 209 13.36 -4.51 1.19
C GLY A 209 12.50 -4.19 2.41
N TRP A 210 12.14 -2.92 2.64
CA TRP A 210 11.20 -2.55 3.70
C TRP A 210 9.86 -3.24 3.49
N LEU A 211 9.26 -3.68 4.59
CA LEU A 211 7.93 -4.28 4.59
C LEU A 211 6.92 -3.27 5.13
N VAL A 212 6.24 -2.58 4.22
CA VAL A 212 5.09 -1.73 4.53
C VAL A 212 3.89 -2.29 3.78
N ASP A 213 2.98 -2.94 4.49
CA ASP A 213 1.75 -3.49 3.92
C ASP A 213 0.62 -2.44 3.92
N HIS A 214 -0.52 -2.78 3.32
CA HIS A 214 -1.72 -1.94 3.40
C HIS A 214 -2.18 -1.76 4.87
N ILE A 215 -2.78 -0.61 5.21
CA ILE A 215 -3.15 -0.26 6.59
C ILE A 215 -4.05 -1.31 7.27
N SER A 216 -4.88 -2.03 6.50
CA SER A 216 -5.72 -3.12 7.01
C SER A 216 -4.92 -4.30 7.57
N ALA A 217 -3.67 -4.48 7.16
CA ALA A 217 -2.79 -5.53 7.67
C ALA A 217 -2.28 -5.24 9.08
N TYR A 218 -2.30 -3.98 9.53
CA TYR A 218 -1.88 -3.57 10.88
C TYR A 218 -3.07 -3.44 11.83
N ARG A 219 -4.24 -3.06 11.32
CA ARG A 219 -5.44 -2.86 12.14
C ARG A 219 -6.16 -4.18 12.41
N ALA A 220 -6.30 -4.52 13.69
CA ALA A 220 -7.13 -5.65 14.10
C ALA A 220 -8.57 -5.46 13.62
N THR A 221 -9.15 -6.51 13.03
CA THR A 221 -10.57 -6.51 12.70
C THR A 221 -11.37 -6.91 13.94
N PRO A 222 -12.67 -6.54 14.05
CA PRO A 222 -13.50 -6.92 15.20
C PRO A 222 -13.59 -8.44 15.45
N TYR A 223 -13.27 -9.25 14.44
CA TYR A 223 -13.45 -10.69 14.45
C TYR A 223 -12.14 -11.46 14.65
N TYR A 224 -10.97 -10.85 14.38
CA TYR A 224 -9.67 -11.51 14.48
C TYR A 224 -8.60 -10.52 14.93
N ARG A 225 -7.91 -10.88 16.03
CA ARG A 225 -6.58 -10.34 16.33
C ARG A 225 -5.57 -11.18 15.55
N HIS A 226 -4.84 -10.55 14.65
CA HIS A 226 -3.72 -11.16 13.94
C HIS A 226 -2.42 -10.48 14.35
N ASP A 227 -1.32 -11.22 14.26
CA ASP A 227 0.01 -10.63 14.39
C ASP A 227 0.24 -9.65 13.25
N THR A 228 0.93 -8.54 13.54
CA THR A 228 1.33 -7.55 12.54
C THR A 228 2.27 -8.19 11.50
N PRO A 229 2.38 -7.63 10.29
CA PRO A 229 2.97 -8.32 9.14
C PRO A 229 4.39 -8.88 9.37
N LEU A 230 5.30 -8.08 9.93
CA LEU A 230 6.67 -8.53 10.17
C LEU A 230 6.74 -9.49 11.35
N VAL A 231 5.98 -9.23 12.42
CA VAL A 231 5.86 -10.15 13.57
C VAL A 231 5.34 -11.52 13.12
N ALA A 232 4.30 -11.58 12.29
CA ALA A 232 3.75 -12.83 11.78
C ALA A 232 4.79 -13.64 10.98
N ARG A 233 5.57 -12.96 10.12
CA ARG A 233 6.66 -13.60 9.36
C ARG A 233 7.78 -14.12 10.28
N LEU A 234 8.14 -13.33 11.30
CA LEU A 234 9.14 -13.73 12.28
C LEU A 234 8.67 -14.93 13.11
N VAL A 235 7.42 -14.93 13.59
CA VAL A 235 6.85 -16.03 14.38
C VAL A 235 6.94 -17.33 13.63
N LYS A 236 6.56 -17.34 12.35
CA LYS A 236 6.71 -18.53 11.49
C LYS A 236 8.16 -19.03 11.47
N THR A 237 9.13 -18.12 11.31
CA THR A 237 10.56 -18.47 11.29
C THR A 237 11.02 -19.05 12.64
N ILE A 238 10.56 -18.47 13.75
CA ILE A 238 10.86 -18.96 15.10
C ILE A 238 10.27 -20.36 15.32
N ASP A 239 9.03 -20.59 14.87
CA ASP A 239 8.36 -21.88 15.01
C ASP A 239 9.05 -22.96 14.17
N ASP A 240 9.47 -22.63 12.94
CA ASP A 240 10.26 -23.52 12.09
C ASP A 240 11.61 -23.89 12.75
N GLN A 241 12.28 -22.91 13.37
CA GLN A 241 13.52 -23.15 14.13
C GLN A 241 13.29 -24.06 15.34
N ARG A 242 12.20 -23.83 16.08
CA ARG A 242 11.84 -24.65 17.26
C ARG A 242 11.49 -26.07 16.88
N ALA A 243 10.71 -26.26 15.83
CA ALA A 243 10.38 -27.59 15.30
C ALA A 243 11.65 -28.37 14.95
N ARG A 244 12.57 -27.74 14.23
CA ARG A 244 13.84 -28.37 13.86
C ARG A 244 14.71 -28.75 15.07
N LEU A 245 14.74 -27.93 16.12
CA LEU A 245 15.45 -28.28 17.35
C LEU A 245 14.77 -29.41 18.13
N ALA A 246 13.44 -29.46 18.12
CA ALA A 246 12.69 -30.56 18.72
C ALA A 246 12.94 -31.89 17.99
N ASP A 247 12.99 -31.87 16.66
CA ASP A 247 13.31 -33.05 15.85
C ASP A 247 14.72 -33.57 16.16
N VAL A 248 15.71 -32.68 16.26
CA VAL A 248 17.08 -33.05 16.65
C VAL A 248 17.10 -33.68 18.03
N ALA A 249 16.42 -33.08 19.02
CA ALA A 249 16.38 -33.61 20.37
C ALA A 249 15.70 -34.98 20.44
N HIS A 250 14.64 -35.21 19.66
CA HIS A 250 13.96 -36.50 19.58
C HIS A 250 14.87 -37.59 19.01
N LEU A 251 15.55 -37.29 17.89
CA LEU A 251 16.46 -38.24 17.24
C LEU A 251 17.65 -38.59 18.14
N SER A 252 18.22 -37.62 18.86
CA SER A 252 19.33 -37.89 19.80
C SER A 252 18.92 -38.71 21.03
N ALA A 253 17.66 -38.58 21.49
CA ALA A 253 17.16 -39.37 22.62
C ALA A 253 16.88 -40.84 22.24
N ASP A 254 16.44 -41.09 21.00
CA ASP A 254 16.18 -42.44 20.51
C ASP A 254 17.51 -43.24 20.34
N ASP A 255 18.59 -42.59 19.92
CA ASP A 255 19.92 -43.20 19.82
C ASP A 255 20.53 -43.54 21.20
N ASP A 256 20.33 -42.70 22.22
CA ASP A 256 20.83 -42.93 23.58
C ASP A 256 20.10 -44.11 24.29
N THR A 257 18.87 -44.41 23.87
CA THR A 257 18.07 -45.50 24.45
C THR A 257 18.37 -46.85 23.77
N GLY A 258 18.94 -46.86 22.57
CA GLY A 258 19.31 -48.07 21.81
C GLY A 258 20.58 -48.78 22.28
N GLY A 259 21.39 -48.16 23.14
CA GLY A 259 22.70 -48.69 23.59
C GLY A 259 22.68 -49.55 24.86
N GLN A 260 21.53 -49.73 25.53
CA GLN A 260 21.45 -50.40 26.84
C GLN A 260 20.87 -51.83 26.84
N LEU A 261 20.76 -52.49 25.68
CA LEU A 261 20.41 -53.91 25.62
C LEU A 261 21.59 -54.81 25.25
N ALA A 262 22.02 -55.52 26.29
CA ALA A 262 22.88 -56.71 26.37
C ALA A 262 24.39 -56.49 26.58
N PRO A 263 24.91 -57.15 27.63
CA PRO A 263 25.85 -58.22 27.36
C PRO A 263 25.23 -59.57 27.68
N ASN A 264 25.28 -60.46 26.70
CA ASN A 264 25.15 -61.90 26.84
C ASN A 264 25.86 -62.40 28.10
N ARG A 265 25.17 -63.20 28.91
CA ARG A 265 25.81 -64.22 29.73
C ARG A 265 25.24 -65.58 29.33
N LEU A 266 26.15 -66.37 28.76
CA LEU A 266 26.08 -67.84 28.64
C LEU A 266 25.82 -68.49 30.00
#